data_AF-A0A3M1G4F9-F1
#
_entry.id   AF-A0A3M1G4F9-F1
#
_cell.length_a   1.000
_cell.length_b   1.000
_cell.length_c   1.000
_cell.angle_alpha   90.00
_cell.angle_beta   90.00
_cell.angle_gamma   90.00
#
_symmetry.space_group_name_H-M   'P 1'
#
loop_
_entity.id
_entity.type
_entity.pdbx_description
1 polymer ?
#
loop_
_entity_poly.entity_id
_entity_poly.type
_entity_poly.pdbx_seq_one_letter_code
_entity_poly.pdbx_strand_id
1 'polypeptide(L)'
;MGRTVPSLRSVAESPAFLDPEQPPASARVWLDIAPQLRALPKVENWVTIERTAAIELEQLYLGAQSLDQTIANIQAVAAEGFIPIK
;
A
#
# COMPACT_ATOMS: atom_id res chain seq x y z
N MET A 1 14.90 -0.01 9.91
CA MET A 1 14.40 -0.60 8.65
C MET A 1 13.58 -1.83 9.00
N GLY A 2 12.25 -1.74 8.96
CA GLY A 2 11.35 -2.86 9.26
C GLY A 2 11.62 -3.99 8.27
N ARG A 3 12.24 -5.07 8.77
CA ARG A 3 12.60 -6.23 7.96
C ARG A 3 11.30 -6.87 7.49
N THR A 4 11.20 -7.07 6.18
CA THR A 4 10.09 -7.67 5.46
C THR A 4 9.42 -8.79 6.26
N VAL A 5 8.08 -8.74 6.37
CA VAL A 5 7.30 -9.82 7.00
C VAL A 5 7.53 -11.11 6.20
N PRO A 6 7.88 -12.24 6.84
CA PRO A 6 8.07 -13.50 6.13
C PRO A 6 6.81 -13.90 5.36
N SER A 7 6.95 -14.25 4.09
CA SER A 7 5.82 -14.71 3.28
C SER A 7 5.24 -16.05 3.76
N LEU A 8 6.07 -16.86 4.44
CA LEU A 8 5.63 -18.12 5.01
C LEU A 8 5.01 -17.89 6.39
N ARG A 9 3.72 -18.23 6.52
CA ARG A 9 2.95 -18.04 7.75
C ARG A 9 3.64 -18.63 8.98
N SER A 10 4.15 -19.86 8.90
CA SER A 10 4.79 -20.53 10.03
C SER A 10 6.04 -19.80 10.54
N VAL A 11 6.74 -19.06 9.68
CA VAL A 11 7.90 -18.25 10.06
C VAL A 11 7.45 -16.91 10.62
N ALA A 12 6.44 -16.28 10.01
CA ALA A 12 5.89 -15.02 10.48
C ALA A 12 5.22 -15.15 11.86
N GLU A 13 4.63 -16.30 12.18
CA GLU A 13 4.01 -16.59 13.48
C GLU A 13 5.01 -17.13 14.51
N SER A 14 6.29 -17.28 14.15
CA SER A 14 7.30 -17.88 15.03
C SER A 14 7.86 -16.90 16.07
N PRO A 15 8.35 -17.40 17.22
CA PRO A 15 9.04 -16.57 18.21
C PRO A 15 10.27 -15.84 17.64
N ALA A 16 10.92 -16.39 16.61
CA ALA A 16 12.08 -15.75 15.99
C ALA A 16 11.73 -14.44 15.27
N PHE A 17 10.49 -14.29 14.79
CA PHE A 17 9.99 -13.06 14.19
C PHE A 17 9.25 -12.17 15.19
N LEU A 18 8.54 -12.77 16.15
CA LEU A 18 7.72 -12.07 17.14
C LEU A 18 8.47 -11.79 18.46
N ASP A 19 9.80 -11.82 18.45
CA ASP A 19 10.64 -11.52 19.61
C ASP A 19 10.50 -10.03 19.99
N PRO A 20 9.92 -9.69 21.17
CA PRO A 20 9.72 -8.30 21.58
C PRO A 20 11.04 -7.58 21.91
N GLU A 21 12.12 -8.34 22.18
CA GLU A 21 13.45 -7.79 22.43
C GLU A 21 14.17 -7.39 21.12
N GLN A 22 13.62 -7.81 19.97
CA GLN A 22 14.12 -7.44 18.65
C GLN A 22 13.24 -6.36 18.01
N PRO A 23 13.83 -5.36 17.34
CA PRO A 23 13.04 -4.35 16.64
C PRO A 23 12.40 -4.91 15.35
N PRO A 24 11.13 -4.58 15.05
CA PRO A 24 10.21 -3.81 15.88
C PRO A 24 9.57 -4.66 16.98
N ALA A 25 9.52 -4.12 18.21
CA ALA A 25 8.92 -4.81 19.37
C ALA A 25 7.45 -5.23 19.16
N SER A 26 6.74 -4.56 18.25
CA SER A 26 5.34 -4.82 17.90
C SER A 26 5.19 -5.50 16.52
N ALA A 27 6.08 -6.42 16.16
CA ALA A 27 6.01 -7.16 14.89
C ALA A 27 4.66 -7.88 14.66
N ARG A 28 3.94 -8.22 15.76
CA ARG A 28 2.61 -8.85 15.72
C ARG A 28 1.55 -8.00 14.98
N VAL A 29 1.68 -6.67 15.00
CA VAL A 29 0.75 -5.76 14.32
C VAL A 29 0.60 -6.10 12.83
N TRP A 30 1.68 -6.54 12.17
CA TRP A 30 1.64 -6.97 10.78
C TRP A 30 0.71 -8.16 10.54
N LEU A 31 0.67 -9.11 11.48
CA LEU A 31 -0.18 -10.30 11.38
C LEU A 31 -1.64 -9.94 11.64
N ASP A 32 -1.88 -9.03 12.57
CA ASP A 32 -3.23 -8.60 12.93
C ASP A 32 -3.90 -7.81 11.79
N ILE A 33 -3.13 -7.03 11.01
CA ILE A 33 -3.65 -6.29 9.85
C ILE A 33 -3.71 -7.11 8.56
N ALA A 34 -2.97 -8.22 8.46
CA ALA A 34 -2.85 -8.99 7.22
C ALA A 34 -4.20 -9.41 6.59
N PRO A 35 -5.23 -9.83 7.37
CA PRO A 35 -6.55 -10.16 6.81
C PRO A 35 -7.31 -8.96 6.21
N GLN A 36 -6.93 -7.73 6.56
CA GLN A 36 -7.55 -6.50 6.07
C GLN A 36 -6.86 -5.96 4.81
N LEU A 37 -5.69 -6.50 4.46
CA LEU A 37 -4.95 -6.09 3.28
C LEU A 37 -5.70 -6.49 2.01
N ARG A 38 -5.76 -5.57 1.05
CA ARG A 38 -6.29 -5.84 -0.29
C ARG A 38 -5.13 -5.97 -1.27
N ALA A 39 -5.24 -6.93 -2.19
CA ALA A 39 -4.32 -7.01 -3.31
C ALA A 39 -4.45 -5.75 -4.18
N LEU A 40 -3.32 -5.26 -4.67
CA LEU A 40 -3.32 -4.17 -5.64
C LEU A 40 -3.92 -4.67 -6.97
N PRO A 41 -4.60 -3.79 -7.73
CA PRO A 41 -5.08 -4.10 -9.06
C PRO A 41 -3.95 -4.61 -9.96
N LYS A 42 -4.21 -5.71 -10.67
CA LYS A 42 -3.32 -6.20 -11.72
C LYS A 42 -3.80 -5.62 -13.05
N VAL A 43 -3.38 -4.39 -13.35
CA VAL A 43 -3.67 -3.69 -14.61
C VAL A 43 -2.39 -3.10 -15.17
N GLU A 44 -2.30 -2.97 -16.50
CA GLU A 44 -1.07 -2.54 -17.19
C GLU A 44 -0.63 -1.13 -16.76
N ASN A 45 -1.58 -0.22 -16.54
CA ASN A 45 -1.30 1.16 -16.15
C ASN A 45 -1.16 1.37 -14.63
N TRP A 46 -1.09 0.31 -13.82
CA TRP A 46 -1.07 0.43 -12.34
C TRP A 46 0.01 1.39 -11.84
N VAL A 47 1.22 1.30 -12.39
CA VAL A 47 2.36 2.17 -12.02
C VAL A 47 2.04 3.65 -12.26
N THR A 48 1.32 3.96 -13.33
CA THR A 48 0.91 5.33 -13.64
C THR A 48 -0.14 5.82 -12.65
N ILE A 49 -1.14 5.00 -12.34
CA ILE A 49 -2.18 5.31 -11.34
C ILE A 49 -1.53 5.60 -9.98
N GLU A 50 -0.64 4.71 -9.54
CA GLU A 50 0.05 4.83 -8.25
C GLU A 50 0.90 6.11 -8.18
N ARG A 51 1.66 6.40 -9.24
CA ARG A 51 2.48 7.62 -9.31
C ARG A 51 1.63 8.89 -9.30
N THR A 52 0.55 8.93 -10.07
CA THR A 52 -0.36 10.08 -10.05
C THR A 52 -0.98 10.26 -8.67
N ALA A 53 -1.47 9.19 -8.04
CA ALA A 53 -2.02 9.26 -6.69
C ALA A 53 -1.00 9.82 -5.68
N ALA A 54 0.26 9.40 -5.75
CA ALA A 54 1.31 9.93 -4.87
C ALA A 54 1.51 11.44 -5.03
N ILE A 55 1.61 11.93 -6.28
CA ILE A 55 1.79 13.36 -6.57
C ILE A 55 0.58 14.16 -6.09
N GLU A 56 -0.62 13.72 -6.43
CA GLU A 56 -1.87 14.43 -6.10
C GLU A 56 -2.10 14.50 -4.58
N LEU A 57 -1.80 13.42 -3.85
CA LEU A 57 -1.87 13.39 -2.39
C LEU A 57 -0.80 14.27 -1.73
N GLU A 58 0.39 14.38 -2.32
CA GLU A 58 1.42 15.31 -1.86
C GLU A 58 0.95 16.77 -2.00
N GLN A 59 0.37 17.13 -3.14
CA GLN A 59 -0.18 18.47 -3.35
C GLN A 59 -1.33 18.78 -2.38
N LEU A 60 -2.21 17.80 -2.12
CA LEU A 60 -3.27 17.94 -1.11
C LEU A 60 -2.70 18.16 0.29
N TYR A 61 -1.71 17.36 0.69
CA TYR A 61 -1.07 17.46 2.00
C TYR A 61 -0.41 18.83 2.21
N LEU A 62 0.20 19.38 1.16
CA LEU A 62 0.81 20.71 1.17
C LEU A 62 -0.22 21.86 1.06
N GLY A 63 -1.52 21.55 0.93
CA GLY A 63 -2.58 22.54 0.79
C GLY A 63 -2.61 23.26 -0.56
N ALA A 64 -1.93 22.72 -1.57
CA ALA A 64 -1.86 23.31 -2.91
C ALA A 64 -3.14 23.07 -3.74
N GLN A 65 -3.98 22.12 -3.34
CA GLN A 65 -5.25 21.81 -4.01
C GLN A 65 -6.31 21.25 -3.04
N SER A 66 -7.58 21.22 -3.49
CA SER A 66 -8.69 20.67 -2.71
C SER A 66 -8.78 19.14 -2.84
N LEU A 67 -9.41 18.51 -1.84
CA LEU A 67 -9.68 17.07 -1.84
C LEU A 67 -10.47 16.63 -3.09
N ASP A 68 -11.49 17.40 -3.47
CA ASP A 68 -12.32 17.08 -4.63
C ASP A 68 -11.50 17.11 -5.94
N GLN A 69 -10.60 18.08 -6.08
CA GLN A 69 -9.71 18.17 -7.25
C GLN A 69 -8.73 17.00 -7.30
N THR A 70 -8.12 16.65 -6.17
CA THR A 70 -7.23 15.48 -6.02
C THR A 70 -7.95 14.20 -6.44
N ILE A 71 -9.17 13.97 -5.95
CA ILE A 71 -9.96 12.78 -6.28
C ILE A 71 -10.26 12.75 -7.78
N ALA A 72 -10.69 13.86 -8.37
CA ALA A 72 -11.01 13.95 -9.79
C ALA A 72 -9.79 13.63 -10.67
N ASN A 73 -8.61 14.15 -10.34
CA ASN A 73 -7.38 13.91 -11.09
C ASN A 73 -6.96 12.43 -11.06
N ILE A 74 -7.01 11.80 -9.88
CA ILE A 74 -6.69 10.37 -9.73
C ILE A 74 -7.69 9.50 -10.50
N GLN A 75 -8.99 9.84 -10.43
CA GLN A 75 -10.04 9.11 -11.13
C GLN A 75 -9.90 9.19 -12.65
N ALA A 76 -9.51 10.35 -13.19
CA ALA A 76 -9.30 10.52 -14.63
C ALA A 76 -8.24 9.53 -15.16
N VAL A 77 -7.08 9.44 -14.49
CA VAL A 77 -6.00 8.52 -14.88
C VAL A 77 -6.39 7.05 -14.65
N ALA A 78 -7.12 6.76 -13.58
CA ALA A 78 -7.59 5.40 -13.30
C ALA A 78 -8.59 4.91 -14.35
N ALA A 79 -9.43 5.79 -14.90
CA ALA A 79 -10.42 5.46 -15.92
C ALA A 79 -9.79 5.08 -17.27
N GLU A 80 -8.60 5.59 -17.58
CA GLU A 80 -7.93 5.40 -18.89
C GLU A 80 -7.38 3.97 -19.12
N GLY A 81 -7.14 3.17 -18.08
CA GLY A 81 -6.39 1.91 -18.23
C GLY A 81 -6.94 0.69 -17.52
N PHE A 82 -8.27 0.56 -17.42
CA PHE A 82 -8.85 -0.76 -17.14
C PHE A 82 -8.70 -1.69 -18.36
N ILE A 83 -7.50 -2.20 -18.58
CA ILE A 83 -7.22 -3.28 -19.54
C ILE A 83 -6.97 -4.54 -18.71
N PRO A 84 -7.90 -5.51 -18.72
CA PRO A 84 -7.68 -6.78 -18.02
C PRO A 84 -6.46 -7.48 -18.60
N ILE A 85 -5.54 -7.90 -17.74
CA ILE A 85 -4.41 -8.74 -18.14
C ILE A 85 -4.99 -10.08 -18.60
N LYS A 86 -4.67 -10.49 -19.84
CA LYS A 86 -5.07 -11.78 -20.42
C LYS A 86 -4.47 -12.96 -19.66
#